data_AF-A0A3S1M5D1-F1
#
_entry.id   AF-A0A3S1M5D1-F1
#
_cell.length_a   1.000
_cell.length_b   1.000
_cell.length_c   1.000
_cell.angle_alpha   90.00
_cell.angle_beta   90.00
_cell.angle_gamma   90.00
#
_symmetry.space_group_name_H-M   'P 1'
#
loop_
_entity.id
_entity.type
_entity.pdbx_description
1 polymer ?
#
loop_
_entity_poly.entity_id
_entity_poly.type
_entity_poly.pdbx_seq_one_letter_code
_entity_poly.pdbx_strand_id
1 'polypeptide(L)'
;MADVTIHSVSTVVGQIYEAAYDQERWPDVVVGLRDLFKASRSCIARLDQQAFSAVGTVDDPGLCSPEAAAAHMRDPISTVAAALPVGKIYDRTRIAGDVAAFRRRELWQEWMRPRDMHHGLASNLLASNGSYWFFDIHRGSKQGAFGADDIDLLQKIVPHMLRAGEIGRQLENTSALASAFSHLPFGVFLVDGFQRIAQMNEAAEAMLARPDSPLALNGGTIVASNLRDAQQLQRLVANACSLHGGAMLGTGGTLLVPSDRERFDLTRLVLSVAPFVDARAYGLASERC
;
A
#
# COMPACT_ATOMS: atom_id res chain seq x y z
N MET A 1 22.03 -26.77 10.28
CA MET A 1 20.70 -26.35 10.78
C MET A 1 20.57 -26.24 12.31
N ALA A 2 21.60 -26.48 13.13
CA ALA A 2 21.42 -26.69 14.57
C ALA A 2 20.97 -25.48 15.43
N ASP A 3 20.68 -24.28 14.88
CA ASP A 3 20.29 -23.10 15.70
C ASP A 3 19.09 -22.30 15.18
N VAL A 4 18.34 -22.77 14.16
CA VAL A 4 17.10 -22.08 13.79
C VAL A 4 16.03 -22.48 14.81
N THR A 5 15.67 -21.56 15.68
CA THR A 5 14.65 -21.79 16.72
C THR A 5 13.30 -21.25 16.26
N ILE A 6 12.21 -21.86 16.74
CA ILE A 6 10.85 -21.33 16.53
C ILE A 6 10.78 -19.87 16.99
N HIS A 7 11.44 -19.54 18.10
CA HIS A 7 11.52 -18.17 18.59
C HIS A 7 12.13 -17.21 17.57
N SER A 8 13.29 -17.55 16.99
CA SER A 8 13.94 -16.70 15.97
C SER A 8 13.07 -16.50 14.72
N VAL A 9 12.36 -17.53 14.26
CA VAL A 9 11.44 -17.42 13.12
C VAL A 9 10.25 -16.52 13.46
N SER A 10 9.61 -16.74 14.62
CA SER A 10 8.47 -15.94 15.06
C SER A 10 8.84 -14.47 15.25
N THR A 11 10.04 -14.17 15.76
CA THR A 11 10.53 -12.79 15.88
C THR A 11 10.62 -12.10 14.52
N VAL A 12 11.23 -12.75 13.52
CA VAL A 12 11.35 -12.18 12.17
C VAL A 12 9.98 -12.01 11.51
N VAL A 13 9.07 -12.97 11.68
CA VAL A 13 7.69 -12.85 11.19
C VAL A 13 6.96 -11.68 11.87
N GLY A 14 7.15 -11.49 13.18
CA GLY A 14 6.62 -10.33 13.89
C GLY A 14 7.14 -9.01 13.31
N GLN A 15 8.47 -8.90 13.09
CA GLN A 15 9.08 -7.74 12.46
C GLN A 15 8.51 -7.45 11.07
N ILE A 16 8.26 -8.48 10.25
CA ILE A 16 7.64 -8.35 8.92
C ILE A 16 6.26 -7.68 9.01
N TYR A 17 5.43 -8.08 9.99
CA TYR A 17 4.11 -7.48 10.16
C TYR A 17 4.17 -6.08 10.77
N GLU A 18 5.09 -5.82 11.70
CA GLU A 18 5.33 -4.45 12.20
C GLU A 18 5.74 -3.52 11.06
N ALA A 19 6.59 -3.99 10.15
CA ALA A 19 7.00 -3.24 8.96
C ALA A 19 5.88 -3.00 7.93
N ALA A 20 4.78 -3.77 8.02
CA ALA A 20 3.58 -3.51 7.23
C ALA A 20 2.84 -2.24 7.68
N TYR A 21 2.91 -1.91 8.98
CA TYR A 21 2.30 -0.71 9.56
C TYR A 21 3.26 0.49 9.56
N ASP A 22 4.56 0.23 9.70
CA ASP A 22 5.61 1.23 9.79
C ASP A 22 6.77 0.88 8.85
N GLN A 23 6.81 1.53 7.68
CA GLN A 23 7.79 1.22 6.63
C GLN A 23 9.23 1.51 7.02
N GLU A 24 9.48 2.34 8.04
CA GLU A 24 10.83 2.63 8.52
C GLU A 24 11.47 1.41 9.20
N ARG A 25 10.71 0.33 9.43
CA ARG A 25 11.17 -0.92 10.07
C ARG A 25 11.63 -2.01 9.11
N TRP A 26 11.48 -1.82 7.79
CA TRP A 26 12.03 -2.78 6.81
C TRP A 26 13.55 -3.04 6.95
N PRO A 27 14.40 -2.07 7.36
CA PRO A 27 15.79 -2.33 7.72
C PRO A 27 15.97 -3.42 8.78
N ASP A 28 15.13 -3.45 9.82
CA ASP A 28 15.21 -4.46 10.88
C ASP A 28 14.82 -5.85 10.37
N VAL A 29 13.82 -5.91 9.47
CA VAL A 29 13.39 -7.15 8.82
C VAL A 29 14.53 -7.75 8.00
N VAL A 30 15.22 -6.94 7.17
CA VAL A 30 16.34 -7.45 6.38
C VAL A 30 17.48 -7.92 7.30
N VAL A 31 17.80 -7.19 8.38
CA VAL A 31 18.80 -7.65 9.37
C VAL A 31 18.40 -8.99 9.99
N GLY A 32 17.15 -9.13 10.44
CA GLY A 32 16.63 -10.36 11.01
C GLY A 32 16.69 -11.55 10.04
N LEU A 33 16.36 -11.32 8.77
CA LEU A 33 16.47 -12.35 7.73
C LEU A 33 17.93 -12.73 7.45
N ARG A 34 18.85 -11.76 7.36
CA ARG A 34 20.29 -12.06 7.23
C ARG A 34 20.75 -13.00 8.34
N ASP A 35 20.40 -12.69 9.59
CA ASP A 35 20.84 -13.46 10.75
C ASP A 35 20.21 -14.86 10.78
N LEU A 36 18.91 -14.95 10.52
CA LEU A 36 18.18 -16.20 10.46
C LEU A 36 18.79 -17.18 9.44
N PHE A 37 19.22 -16.67 8.29
CA PHE A 37 19.85 -17.45 7.23
C PHE A 37 21.37 -17.56 7.34
N LYS A 38 21.97 -16.99 8.40
CA LYS A 38 23.44 -16.88 8.55
C LYS A 38 24.09 -16.36 7.26
N ALA A 39 23.43 -15.39 6.62
CA ALA A 39 23.83 -14.79 5.36
C ALA A 39 24.87 -13.67 5.60
N SER A 40 25.66 -13.33 4.58
CA SER A 40 26.56 -12.17 4.65
C SER A 40 25.80 -10.86 4.41
N ARG A 41 24.72 -10.90 3.63
CA ARG A 41 23.87 -9.75 3.35
C ARG A 41 22.47 -10.16 2.92
N SER A 42 21.54 -9.24 3.07
CA SER A 42 20.18 -9.35 2.51
C SER A 42 19.66 -7.99 2.09
N CYS A 43 18.71 -7.99 1.17
CA CYS A 43 18.18 -6.79 0.58
C CYS A 43 16.72 -7.01 0.12
N ILE A 44 15.92 -5.95 0.21
CA ILE A 44 14.71 -5.80 -0.59
C ILE A 44 14.99 -4.66 -1.56
N ALA A 45 14.85 -4.92 -2.85
CA ALA A 45 15.08 -3.94 -3.91
C ALA A 45 13.87 -3.82 -4.81
N ARG A 46 13.57 -2.59 -5.20
CA ARG A 46 12.74 -2.21 -6.33
C ARG A 46 13.64 -1.91 -7.51
N LEU A 47 13.36 -2.55 -8.63
CA LEU A 47 13.96 -2.23 -9.91
C LEU A 47 12.88 -1.81 -10.89
N ASP A 48 13.10 -0.67 -11.53
CA ASP A 48 12.40 -0.26 -12.73
C ASP A 48 13.36 0.42 -13.72
N GLN A 49 12.88 0.78 -14.90
CA GLN A 49 13.71 1.35 -15.97
C GLN A 49 14.33 2.72 -15.61
N GLN A 50 13.81 3.42 -14.59
CA GLN A 50 14.19 4.79 -14.23
C GLN A 50 14.72 4.93 -12.81
N ALA A 51 14.44 3.99 -11.91
CA ALA A 51 14.73 4.08 -10.49
C ALA A 51 15.16 2.72 -9.92
N PHE A 52 16.19 2.79 -9.07
CA PHE A 52 16.59 1.74 -8.16
C PHE A 52 16.40 2.24 -6.74
N SER A 53 15.72 1.47 -5.92
CA SER A 53 15.60 1.73 -4.49
C SER A 53 15.77 0.41 -3.76
N ALA A 54 16.59 0.41 -2.71
CA ALA A 54 16.83 -0.79 -1.93
C ALA A 54 16.95 -0.46 -0.45
N VAL A 55 16.49 -1.41 0.36
CA VAL A 55 16.77 -1.48 1.79
C VAL A 55 17.64 -2.72 1.98
N GLY A 56 18.87 -2.54 2.45
CA GLY A 56 19.85 -3.60 2.58
C GLY A 56 20.61 -3.55 3.90
N THR A 57 21.19 -4.68 4.30
CA THR A 57 21.98 -4.79 5.55
C THR A 57 23.37 -4.18 5.47
N VAL A 58 23.79 -3.76 4.27
CA VAL A 58 25.10 -3.14 4.02
C VAL A 58 24.83 -1.85 3.26
N ASP A 59 25.33 -0.73 3.79
CA ASP A 59 25.35 0.53 3.06
C ASP A 59 26.43 0.46 1.97
N ASP A 60 25.99 0.39 0.73
CA ASP A 60 26.83 0.22 -0.45
C ASP A 60 26.36 1.19 -1.55
N PRO A 61 26.79 2.46 -1.48
CA PRO A 61 26.36 3.48 -2.44
C PRO A 61 26.68 3.11 -3.89
N GLY A 62 27.74 2.31 -4.10
CA GLY A 62 28.10 1.81 -5.42
C GLY A 62 27.09 0.80 -5.96
N LEU A 63 26.58 -0.13 -5.14
CA LEU A 63 25.54 -1.08 -5.57
C LEU A 63 24.18 -0.42 -5.74
N CYS A 64 23.95 0.68 -5.01
CA CYS A 64 22.74 1.49 -5.09
C CYS A 64 22.81 2.59 -6.16
N SER A 65 23.79 2.54 -7.06
CA SER A 65 23.97 3.55 -8.10
C SER A 65 23.15 3.25 -9.36
N PRO A 66 22.82 4.27 -10.18
CA PRO A 66 22.16 4.07 -11.47
C PRO A 66 22.95 3.14 -12.42
N GLU A 67 24.28 3.17 -12.35
CA GLU A 67 25.16 2.31 -13.15
C GLU A 67 25.00 0.83 -12.78
N ALA A 68 24.97 0.52 -11.48
CA ALA A 68 24.73 -0.83 -10.98
C ALA A 68 23.36 -1.36 -11.40
N ALA A 69 22.32 -0.52 -11.27
CA ALA A 69 20.97 -0.85 -11.71
C ALA A 69 20.91 -1.12 -13.22
N ALA A 70 21.57 -0.29 -14.02
CA ALA A 70 21.63 -0.47 -15.47
C ALA A 70 22.39 -1.75 -15.85
N ALA A 71 23.51 -2.06 -15.20
CA ALA A 71 24.24 -3.31 -15.42
C ALA A 71 23.40 -4.55 -15.09
N HIS A 72 22.64 -4.51 -13.98
CA HIS A 72 21.70 -5.57 -13.63
C HIS A 72 20.60 -5.72 -14.66
N MET A 73 19.98 -4.62 -15.12
CA MET A 73 18.92 -4.65 -16.13
C MET A 73 19.40 -5.14 -17.51
N ARG A 74 20.66 -4.85 -17.90
CA ARG A 74 21.26 -5.35 -19.15
C ARG A 74 21.55 -6.84 -19.11
N ASP A 75 21.76 -7.43 -17.93
CA ASP A 75 22.10 -8.84 -17.84
C ASP A 75 20.87 -9.72 -18.16
N PRO A 76 20.99 -10.72 -19.07
CA PRO A 76 19.90 -11.63 -19.41
C PRO A 76 19.20 -12.31 -18.22
N ILE A 77 19.92 -12.47 -17.10
CA ILE A 77 19.38 -13.06 -15.88
C ILE A 77 18.25 -12.23 -15.28
N SER A 78 18.27 -10.91 -15.47
CA SER A 78 17.25 -10.01 -14.94
C SER A 78 15.91 -10.25 -15.64
N THR A 79 15.92 -10.49 -16.95
CA THR A 79 14.71 -10.85 -17.70
C THR A 79 14.14 -12.18 -17.22
N VAL A 80 15.01 -13.18 -17.03
CA VAL A 80 14.59 -14.50 -16.52
C VAL A 80 14.02 -14.38 -15.10
N ALA A 81 14.70 -13.67 -14.21
CA ALA A 81 14.24 -13.45 -12.84
C ALA A 81 12.92 -12.68 -12.78
N ALA A 82 12.76 -11.60 -13.56
CA ALA A 82 11.53 -10.80 -13.60
C ALA A 82 10.32 -11.61 -14.11
N ALA A 83 10.54 -12.61 -14.97
CA ALA A 83 9.49 -13.49 -15.47
C ALA A 83 9.06 -14.59 -14.46
N LEU A 84 9.78 -14.79 -13.36
CA LEU A 84 9.40 -15.77 -12.35
C LEU A 84 8.17 -15.29 -11.56
N PRO A 85 7.24 -16.20 -11.24
CA PRO A 85 6.07 -15.85 -10.43
C PRO A 85 6.45 -15.21 -9.10
N VAL A 86 5.64 -14.24 -8.65
CA VAL A 86 5.73 -13.67 -7.31
C VAL A 86 5.65 -14.79 -6.26
N GLY A 87 6.51 -14.70 -5.26
CA GLY A 87 6.64 -15.69 -4.19
C GLY A 87 7.49 -16.92 -4.54
N LYS A 88 7.89 -17.09 -5.81
CA LYS A 88 8.76 -18.20 -6.19
C LYS A 88 10.19 -17.91 -5.77
N ILE A 89 10.76 -18.85 -5.02
CA ILE A 89 12.18 -18.83 -4.67
C ILE A 89 13.03 -19.35 -5.82
N TYR A 90 14.14 -18.68 -6.08
CA TYR A 90 15.12 -19.10 -7.05
C TYR A 90 16.55 -18.83 -6.60
N ASP A 91 17.46 -19.69 -7.05
CA ASP A 91 18.89 -19.47 -6.94
C ASP A 91 19.38 -18.78 -8.22
N ARG A 92 20.00 -17.62 -8.05
CA ARG A 92 20.49 -16.78 -9.15
C ARG A 92 21.48 -17.54 -10.05
N THR A 93 22.38 -18.32 -9.48
CA THR A 93 23.37 -19.07 -10.25
C THR A 93 22.74 -20.23 -11.04
N ARG A 94 21.67 -20.84 -10.52
CA ARG A 94 20.95 -21.93 -11.20
C ARG A 94 20.10 -21.42 -12.37
N ILE A 95 19.42 -20.29 -12.21
CA ILE A 95 18.62 -19.72 -13.32
C ILE A 95 19.50 -19.19 -14.46
N ALA A 96 20.77 -18.93 -14.20
CA ALA A 96 21.73 -18.59 -15.24
C ALA A 96 22.06 -19.77 -16.17
N GLY A 97 21.77 -21.01 -15.76
CA GLY A 97 22.04 -22.24 -16.51
C GLY A 97 23.52 -22.65 -16.53
N ASP A 98 24.40 -21.75 -17.00
CA ASP A 98 25.86 -21.92 -17.01
C ASP A 98 26.51 -20.92 -16.04
N VAL A 99 26.93 -21.43 -14.88
CA VAL A 99 27.59 -20.63 -13.83
C VAL A 99 28.92 -20.06 -14.31
N ALA A 100 29.67 -20.78 -15.14
CA ALA A 100 30.97 -20.31 -15.64
C ALA A 100 30.80 -19.21 -16.69
N ALA A 101 29.78 -19.28 -17.53
CA ALA A 101 29.40 -18.17 -18.41
C ALA A 101 28.89 -16.97 -17.61
N PHE A 102 28.03 -17.18 -16.61
CA PHE A 102 27.54 -16.09 -15.75
C PHE A 102 28.68 -15.34 -15.09
N ARG A 103 29.65 -16.06 -14.52
CA ARG A 103 30.80 -15.47 -13.84
C ARG A 103 31.74 -14.69 -14.75
N ARG A 104 31.57 -14.74 -16.08
CA ARG A 104 32.33 -13.92 -17.03
C ARG A 104 31.63 -12.61 -17.41
N ARG A 105 30.36 -12.41 -17.01
CA ARG A 105 29.57 -11.22 -17.35
C ARG A 105 29.89 -10.03 -16.43
N GLU A 106 29.61 -8.82 -16.93
CA GLU A 106 29.75 -7.53 -16.23
C GLU A 106 29.11 -7.56 -14.84
N LEU A 107 27.85 -7.98 -14.76
CA LEU A 107 27.10 -8.07 -13.50
C LEU A 107 27.84 -8.87 -12.43
N TRP A 108 28.51 -9.95 -12.80
CA TRP A 108 29.32 -10.70 -11.85
C TRP A 108 30.65 -10.02 -11.55
N GLN A 109 31.43 -9.65 -12.57
CA GLN A 109 32.81 -9.21 -12.38
C GLN A 109 32.92 -7.85 -11.67
N GLU A 110 32.05 -6.91 -12.01
CA GLU A 110 32.13 -5.54 -11.53
C GLU A 110 31.25 -5.30 -10.31
N TRP A 111 30.11 -5.99 -10.22
CA TRP A 111 29.11 -5.70 -9.19
C TRP A 111 29.08 -6.76 -8.09
N MET A 112 28.87 -8.04 -8.43
CA MET A 112 28.66 -9.09 -7.41
C MET A 112 29.95 -9.62 -6.78
N ARG A 113 31.00 -9.88 -7.58
CA ARG A 113 32.25 -10.50 -7.12
C ARG A 113 33.02 -9.61 -6.13
N PRO A 114 33.19 -8.29 -6.36
CA PRO A 114 33.88 -7.42 -5.37
C PRO A 114 33.17 -7.37 -4.02
N ARG A 115 31.88 -7.72 -4.00
CA ARG A 115 31.00 -7.74 -2.84
C ARG A 115 30.85 -9.13 -2.21
N ASP A 116 31.57 -10.12 -2.72
CA ASP A 116 31.50 -11.51 -2.27
C ASP A 116 30.06 -12.09 -2.31
N MET A 117 29.28 -11.75 -3.34
CA MET A 117 27.89 -12.23 -3.51
C MET A 117 27.84 -13.57 -4.25
N HIS A 118 28.39 -14.62 -3.63
CA HIS A 118 28.70 -15.88 -4.32
C HIS A 118 27.54 -16.87 -4.44
N HIS A 119 26.71 -16.93 -3.40
CA HIS A 119 25.56 -17.82 -3.33
C HIS A 119 24.34 -16.99 -2.99
N GLY A 120 23.34 -16.93 -3.87
CA GLY A 120 22.20 -16.04 -3.70
C GLY A 120 20.87 -16.76 -3.88
N LEU A 121 19.98 -16.65 -2.89
CA LEU A 121 18.56 -16.95 -3.05
C LEU A 121 17.79 -15.65 -3.18
N ALA A 122 16.74 -15.66 -3.99
CA ALA A 122 15.87 -14.51 -4.18
C ALA A 122 14.41 -14.95 -4.40
N SER A 123 13.49 -14.01 -4.21
CA SER A 123 12.08 -14.16 -4.54
C SER A 123 11.51 -12.82 -4.99
N ASN A 124 10.73 -12.83 -6.06
CA ASN A 124 9.93 -11.67 -6.45
C ASN A 124 8.83 -11.47 -5.39
N LEU A 125 8.67 -10.22 -4.93
CA LEU A 125 7.66 -9.82 -3.95
C LEU A 125 6.48 -9.10 -4.59
N LEU A 126 6.73 -8.37 -5.68
CA LEU A 126 5.70 -7.65 -6.42
C LEU A 126 6.16 -7.45 -7.85
N ALA A 127 5.26 -7.57 -8.82
CA ALA A 127 5.48 -7.16 -10.20
C ALA A 127 4.33 -6.23 -10.60
N SER A 128 4.65 -5.03 -11.07
CA SER A 128 3.65 -4.02 -11.46
C SER A 128 4.25 -3.02 -12.45
N ASN A 129 3.55 -2.79 -13.58
CA ASN A 129 3.86 -1.72 -14.54
C ASN A 129 5.34 -1.64 -14.96
N GLY A 130 5.98 -2.78 -15.26
CA GLY A 130 7.38 -2.83 -15.67
C GLY A 130 8.40 -2.63 -14.54
N SER A 131 7.92 -2.43 -13.31
CA SER A 131 8.72 -2.46 -12.08
C SER A 131 8.54 -3.81 -11.39
N TYR A 132 9.58 -4.31 -10.75
CA TYR A 132 9.45 -5.44 -9.84
C TYR A 132 10.24 -5.24 -8.56
N TRP A 133 9.69 -5.77 -7.49
CA TRP A 133 10.32 -5.84 -6.19
C TRP A 133 10.79 -7.26 -5.96
N PHE A 134 11.98 -7.41 -5.42
CA PHE A 134 12.47 -8.70 -4.98
C PHE A 134 13.20 -8.60 -3.67
N PHE A 135 13.15 -9.69 -2.93
CA PHE A 135 14.03 -9.95 -1.80
C PHE A 135 15.20 -10.81 -2.28
N ASP A 136 16.41 -10.53 -1.81
CA ASP A 136 17.53 -11.44 -1.95
C ASP A 136 18.38 -11.55 -0.68
N ILE A 137 19.02 -12.72 -0.54
CA ILE A 137 19.99 -13.05 0.51
C ILE A 137 21.20 -13.69 -0.12
N HIS A 138 22.38 -13.32 0.37
CA HIS A 138 23.64 -13.82 -0.15
C HIS A 138 24.55 -14.40 0.93
N ARG A 139 25.31 -15.42 0.54
CA ARG A 139 26.44 -15.97 1.28
C ARG A 139 27.72 -15.75 0.49
N GLY A 140 28.78 -15.45 1.22
CA GLY A 140 30.14 -15.24 0.72
C GLY A 140 30.78 -16.51 0.15
N SER A 141 31.89 -16.34 -0.55
CA SER A 141 32.68 -17.45 -1.13
C SER A 141 33.23 -18.43 -0.09
N LYS A 142 33.42 -17.97 1.16
CA LYS A 142 33.86 -18.81 2.29
C LYS A 142 32.69 -19.47 3.03
N GLN A 143 31.45 -19.15 2.70
CA GLN A 143 30.26 -19.73 3.30
C GLN A 143 29.70 -20.83 2.39
N GLY A 144 29.12 -21.87 2.97
CA GLY A 144 28.45 -22.91 2.20
C GLY A 144 27.24 -22.36 1.43
N ALA A 145 27.00 -22.86 0.22
CA ALA A 145 25.82 -22.52 -0.57
C ALA A 145 24.52 -22.79 0.21
N PHE A 146 23.43 -22.12 -0.16
CA PHE A 146 22.13 -22.38 0.42
C PHE A 146 21.65 -23.80 0.09
N GLY A 147 21.22 -24.53 1.13
CA GLY A 147 20.76 -25.91 1.06
C GLY A 147 19.23 -26.02 0.93
N ALA A 148 18.74 -27.26 0.88
CA ALA A 148 17.30 -27.55 0.81
C ALA A 148 16.53 -26.96 2.00
N ASP A 149 17.12 -27.01 3.20
CA ASP A 149 16.47 -26.49 4.41
C ASP A 149 16.40 -24.96 4.42
N ASP A 150 17.40 -24.28 3.86
CA ASP A 150 17.37 -22.82 3.69
C ASP A 150 16.22 -22.44 2.73
N ILE A 151 16.04 -23.20 1.65
CA ILE A 151 14.97 -22.97 0.68
C ILE A 151 13.59 -23.22 1.31
N ASP A 152 13.43 -24.32 2.06
CA ASP A 152 12.18 -24.67 2.75
C ASP A 152 11.81 -23.62 3.82
N LEU A 153 12.79 -23.12 4.58
CA LEU A 153 12.55 -22.04 5.53
C LEU A 153 12.13 -20.75 4.83
N LEU A 154 12.82 -20.35 3.77
CA LEU A 154 12.47 -19.15 3.03
C LEU A 154 11.09 -19.30 2.36
N GLN A 155 10.70 -20.51 1.94
CA GLN A 155 9.37 -20.82 1.38
C GLN A 155 8.25 -20.56 2.38
N LYS A 156 8.52 -20.71 3.67
CA LYS A 156 7.57 -20.42 4.75
C LYS A 156 7.53 -18.93 5.11
N ILE A 157 8.64 -18.21 4.92
CA ILE A 157 8.76 -16.79 5.27
C ILE A 157 8.20 -15.87 4.17
N VAL A 158 8.49 -16.16 2.90
CA VAL A 158 8.08 -15.32 1.76
C VAL A 158 6.59 -14.98 1.75
N PRO A 159 5.65 -15.91 2.02
CA PRO A 159 4.22 -15.59 2.13
C PRO A 159 3.90 -14.47 3.13
N HIS A 160 4.63 -14.39 4.25
CA HIS A 160 4.46 -13.31 5.23
C HIS A 160 4.92 -11.96 4.68
N MET A 161 6.02 -11.93 3.93
CA MET A 161 6.51 -10.71 3.27
C MET A 161 5.52 -10.21 2.22
N LEU A 162 4.96 -11.13 1.41
CA LEU A 162 3.92 -10.79 0.42
C LEU A 162 2.70 -10.19 1.11
N ARG A 163 2.23 -10.83 2.20
CA ARG A 163 1.07 -10.37 2.94
C ARG A 163 1.30 -9.01 3.61
N ALA A 164 2.47 -8.80 4.20
CA ALA A 164 2.86 -7.52 4.79
C ALA A 164 2.89 -6.40 3.73
N GLY A 165 3.44 -6.67 2.54
CA GLY A 165 3.40 -5.72 1.42
C GLY A 165 1.99 -5.38 0.95
N GLU A 166 1.08 -6.35 0.89
CA GLU A 166 -0.35 -6.10 0.60
C GLU A 166 -1.01 -5.21 1.65
N ILE A 167 -0.78 -5.49 2.94
CA ILE A 167 -1.32 -4.71 4.06
C ILE A 167 -0.82 -3.27 4.00
N GLY A 168 0.50 -3.08 3.87
CA GLY A 168 1.10 -1.75 3.79
C GLY A 168 0.50 -0.91 2.66
N ARG A 169 0.36 -1.50 1.46
CA ARG A 169 -0.24 -0.81 0.32
C ARG A 169 -1.73 -0.50 0.51
N GLN A 170 -2.47 -1.38 1.18
CA GLN A 170 -3.87 -1.10 1.52
C GLN A 170 -3.99 0.07 2.51
N LEU A 171 -3.10 0.12 3.51
CA LEU A 171 -3.02 1.22 4.47
C LEU A 171 -2.63 2.55 3.80
N GLU A 172 -1.61 2.54 2.93
CA GLU A 172 -1.22 3.71 2.14
C GLU A 172 -2.37 4.23 1.28
N ASN A 173 -3.05 3.34 0.54
CA ASN A 173 -4.18 3.73 -0.30
C ASN A 173 -5.31 4.33 0.54
N THR A 174 -5.58 3.77 1.71
CA THR A 174 -6.61 4.27 2.64
C THR A 174 -6.22 5.65 3.17
N SER A 175 -4.96 5.84 3.55
CA SER A 175 -4.42 7.12 4.01
C SER A 175 -4.44 8.18 2.90
N ALA A 176 -4.06 7.83 1.67
CA ALA A 176 -4.10 8.72 0.51
C ALA A 176 -5.53 9.14 0.17
N LEU A 177 -6.50 8.21 0.20
CA LEU A 177 -7.92 8.51 0.01
C LEU A 177 -8.46 9.40 1.12
N ALA A 178 -8.13 9.12 2.38
CA ALA A 178 -8.52 9.95 3.51
C ALA A 178 -7.94 11.37 3.41
N SER A 179 -6.65 11.49 3.06
CA SER A 179 -5.99 12.77 2.83
C SER A 179 -6.64 13.55 1.68
N ALA A 180 -6.89 12.87 0.55
CA ALA A 180 -7.57 13.48 -0.59
C ALA A 180 -9.00 13.94 -0.23
N PHE A 181 -9.74 13.13 0.52
CA PHE A 181 -11.08 13.47 1.03
C PHE A 181 -11.05 14.71 1.93
N SER A 182 -10.09 14.80 2.85
CA SER A 182 -9.90 15.96 3.73
C SER A 182 -9.61 17.25 2.97
N HIS A 183 -8.82 17.18 1.89
CA HIS A 183 -8.37 18.36 1.12
C HIS A 183 -9.27 18.73 -0.07
N LEU A 184 -10.48 18.15 -0.20
CA LEU A 184 -11.41 18.57 -1.25
C LEU A 184 -11.81 20.05 -1.06
N PRO A 185 -11.90 20.85 -2.14
CA PRO A 185 -12.23 22.28 -2.05
C PRO A 185 -13.71 22.55 -1.72
N PHE A 186 -14.49 21.52 -1.40
CA PHE A 186 -15.90 21.62 -1.03
C PHE A 186 -16.22 20.63 0.10
N GLY A 187 -17.26 20.98 0.88
CA GLY A 187 -17.72 20.15 1.98
C GLY A 187 -18.36 18.85 1.50
N VAL A 188 -17.97 17.72 2.09
CA VAL A 188 -18.57 16.40 1.85
C VAL A 188 -19.07 15.85 3.18
N PHE A 189 -20.32 15.39 3.17
CA PHE A 189 -20.96 14.73 4.30
C PHE A 189 -21.37 13.32 3.87
N LEU A 190 -20.90 12.32 4.61
CA LEU A 190 -21.40 10.97 4.53
C LEU A 190 -22.47 10.81 5.61
N VAL A 191 -23.70 10.50 5.19
CA VAL A 191 -24.86 10.39 6.09
C VAL A 191 -25.60 9.07 5.92
N ASP A 192 -26.30 8.64 6.96
CA ASP A 192 -27.29 7.57 6.86
C ASP A 192 -28.63 8.06 6.28
N GLY A 193 -29.59 7.13 6.11
CA GLY A 193 -30.94 7.45 5.63
C GLY A 193 -31.73 8.39 6.54
N PHE A 194 -31.28 8.61 7.78
CA PHE A 194 -31.85 9.53 8.76
C PHE A 194 -31.05 10.85 8.87
N GLN A 195 -30.16 11.13 7.92
CA GLN A 195 -29.27 12.31 7.88
C GLN A 195 -28.23 12.38 9.01
N ARG A 196 -27.99 11.29 9.74
CA ARG A 196 -26.93 11.26 10.76
C ARG A 196 -25.58 11.22 10.08
N ILE A 197 -24.69 12.11 10.50
CA ILE A 197 -23.36 12.21 9.92
C ILE A 197 -22.52 11.02 10.42
N ALA A 198 -22.09 10.21 9.47
CA ALA A 198 -21.12 9.15 9.65
C ALA A 198 -19.69 9.69 9.57
N GLN A 199 -19.41 10.52 8.56
CA GLN A 199 -18.15 11.23 8.37
C GLN A 199 -18.36 12.56 7.66
N MET A 200 -17.43 13.49 7.85
CA MET A 200 -17.34 14.73 7.10
C MET A 200 -15.88 15.11 6.89
N ASN A 201 -15.59 15.88 5.83
CA ASN A 201 -14.25 16.39 5.58
C ASN A 201 -14.03 17.76 6.24
N GLU A 202 -12.78 18.24 6.25
CA GLU A 202 -12.39 19.51 6.87
C GLU A 202 -13.17 20.72 6.31
N ALA A 203 -13.43 20.73 5.00
CA ALA A 203 -14.24 21.78 4.38
C ALA A 203 -15.70 21.80 4.88
N ALA A 204 -16.28 20.63 5.15
CA ALA A 204 -17.62 20.49 5.74
C ALA A 204 -17.64 20.91 7.21
N GLU A 205 -16.62 20.54 7.98
CA GLU A 205 -16.46 21.01 9.37
C GLU A 205 -16.35 22.53 9.44
N ALA A 206 -15.47 23.11 8.62
CA ALA A 206 -15.31 24.55 8.50
C ALA A 206 -16.61 25.24 8.06
N MET A 207 -17.37 24.62 7.16
CA MET A 207 -18.68 25.12 6.75
C MET A 207 -19.70 25.11 7.90
N LEU A 208 -19.73 24.06 8.72
CA LEU A 208 -20.65 23.97 9.88
C LEU A 208 -20.24 24.91 11.02
N ALA A 209 -18.94 25.20 11.18
CA ALA A 209 -18.42 26.08 12.21
C ALA A 209 -18.75 27.57 11.98
N ARG A 210 -19.15 27.93 10.75
CA ARG A 210 -19.52 29.30 10.39
C ARG A 210 -20.86 29.72 11.00
N PRO A 211 -20.95 30.88 11.68
CA PRO A 211 -22.21 31.39 12.24
C PRO A 211 -23.33 31.61 11.20
N ASP A 212 -22.93 31.98 9.98
CA ASP A 212 -23.81 32.26 8.85
C ASP A 212 -24.11 31.02 8.00
N SER A 213 -23.70 29.83 8.45
CA SER A 213 -23.84 28.60 7.68
C SER A 213 -25.29 28.29 7.32
N PRO A 214 -25.57 27.90 6.06
CA PRO A 214 -26.90 27.47 5.66
C PRO A 214 -27.23 26.03 6.08
N LEU A 215 -26.25 25.33 6.65
CA LEU A 215 -26.39 23.99 7.22
C LEU A 215 -26.04 24.04 8.71
N ALA A 216 -26.73 23.23 9.50
CA ALA A 216 -26.47 23.11 10.93
C ALA A 216 -26.47 21.64 11.36
N LEU A 217 -25.81 21.39 12.49
CA LEU A 217 -25.85 20.11 13.16
C LEU A 217 -26.91 20.13 14.26
N ASN A 218 -27.87 19.20 14.21
CA ASN A 218 -28.87 19.03 15.26
C ASN A 218 -28.87 17.58 15.75
N GLY A 219 -28.37 17.33 16.96
CA GLY A 219 -28.31 15.98 17.54
C GLY A 219 -27.56 14.96 16.66
N GLY A 220 -26.52 15.40 15.93
CA GLY A 220 -25.75 14.57 15.00
C GLY A 220 -26.35 14.43 13.60
N THR A 221 -27.51 15.02 13.34
CA THR A 221 -28.12 15.08 11.99
C THR A 221 -27.79 16.39 11.28
N ILE A 222 -27.58 16.31 9.97
CA ILE A 222 -27.41 17.51 9.14
C ILE A 222 -28.76 18.06 8.69
N VAL A 223 -28.99 19.35 8.93
CA VAL A 223 -30.24 20.03 8.58
C VAL A 223 -29.95 21.36 7.88
N ALA A 224 -30.77 21.72 6.90
CA ALA A 224 -30.71 23.05 6.29
C ALA A 224 -31.38 24.10 7.18
N SER A 225 -30.92 25.34 7.10
CA SER A 225 -31.29 26.43 8.02
C SER A 225 -32.76 26.88 7.95
N ASN A 226 -33.49 26.56 6.87
CA ASN A 226 -34.92 26.83 6.74
C ASN A 226 -35.73 25.54 6.52
N LEU A 227 -37.01 25.56 6.90
CA LEU A 227 -37.88 24.38 6.90
C LEU A 227 -38.10 23.77 5.51
N ARG A 228 -38.20 24.61 4.47
CA ARG A 228 -38.44 24.15 3.10
C ARG A 228 -37.24 23.36 2.58
N ASP A 229 -36.05 23.89 2.74
CA ASP A 229 -34.80 23.26 2.31
C ASP A 229 -34.49 22.03 3.15
N ALA A 230 -34.80 22.04 4.46
CA ALA A 230 -34.64 20.89 5.33
C ALA A 230 -35.49 19.70 4.89
N GLN A 231 -36.78 19.94 4.58
CA GLN A 231 -37.66 18.90 4.03
C GLN A 231 -37.19 18.39 2.67
N GLN A 232 -36.68 19.28 1.82
CA GLN A 232 -36.18 18.89 0.51
C GLN A 232 -34.89 18.06 0.61
N LEU A 233 -33.96 18.43 1.48
CA LEU A 233 -32.76 17.64 1.79
C LEU A 233 -33.14 16.26 2.33
N GLN A 234 -34.13 16.18 3.22
CA GLN A 234 -34.62 14.90 3.75
C GLN A 234 -35.15 13.98 2.66
N ARG A 235 -35.94 14.50 1.72
CA ARG A 235 -36.42 13.73 0.56
C ARG A 235 -35.28 13.26 -0.33
N LEU A 236 -34.28 14.11 -0.60
CA LEU A 236 -33.15 13.76 -1.43
C LEU A 236 -32.31 12.64 -0.80
N VAL A 237 -32.07 12.70 0.52
CA VAL A 237 -31.35 11.65 1.26
C VAL A 237 -32.15 10.36 1.27
N ALA A 238 -33.44 10.41 1.61
CA ALA A 238 -34.30 9.23 1.58
C ALA A 238 -34.37 8.57 0.19
N ASN A 239 -34.47 9.37 -0.87
CA ASN A 239 -34.43 8.88 -2.25
C ASN A 239 -33.09 8.22 -2.57
N ALA A 240 -31.96 8.84 -2.21
CA ALA A 240 -30.63 8.26 -2.44
C ALA A 240 -30.44 6.91 -1.72
N CYS A 241 -31.04 6.74 -0.54
CA CYS A 241 -31.02 5.50 0.23
C CYS A 241 -32.07 4.47 -0.22
N SER A 242 -32.99 4.82 -1.13
CA SER A 242 -34.07 3.93 -1.57
C SER A 242 -33.55 2.83 -2.51
N LEU A 243 -33.79 1.57 -2.14
CA LEU A 243 -33.54 0.39 -2.99
C LEU A 243 -34.72 0.16 -3.95
N HIS A 244 -34.51 0.34 -5.26
CA HIS A 244 -35.49 -0.04 -6.27
C HIS A 244 -35.07 -1.34 -6.97
N GLY A 245 -35.80 -2.42 -6.72
CA GLY A 245 -35.77 -3.63 -7.55
C GLY A 245 -34.42 -4.36 -7.64
N GLY A 246 -33.57 -4.27 -6.61
CA GLY A 246 -32.35 -5.09 -6.50
C GLY A 246 -31.14 -4.64 -7.34
N ALA A 247 -31.19 -3.50 -8.03
CA ALA A 247 -30.02 -3.03 -8.80
C ALA A 247 -29.88 -1.50 -8.98
N MET A 248 -30.87 -0.68 -8.61
CA MET A 248 -30.72 0.79 -8.68
C MET A 248 -30.97 1.42 -7.31
N LEU A 249 -29.91 1.96 -6.71
CA LEU A 249 -30.01 2.95 -5.64
C LEU A 249 -30.64 4.21 -6.25
N GLY A 250 -31.52 4.90 -5.54
CA GLY A 250 -32.12 6.13 -6.07
C GLY A 250 -31.06 7.17 -6.43
N THR A 251 -31.35 8.01 -7.41
CA THR A 251 -30.36 8.93 -8.03
C THR A 251 -29.92 10.07 -7.12
N GLY A 252 -30.54 10.22 -5.94
CA GLY A 252 -30.43 11.44 -5.14
C GLY A 252 -30.91 12.66 -5.94
N GLY A 253 -30.19 13.78 -5.83
CA GLY A 253 -30.49 15.00 -6.59
C GLY A 253 -29.78 16.23 -6.03
N THR A 254 -30.04 17.38 -6.65
CA THR A 254 -29.40 18.65 -6.30
C THR A 254 -30.41 19.62 -5.68
N LEU A 255 -29.98 20.35 -4.65
CA LEU A 255 -30.71 21.41 -3.99
C LEU A 255 -29.85 22.68 -3.99
N LEU A 256 -30.47 23.83 -4.27
CA LEU A 256 -29.85 25.14 -4.07
C LEU A 256 -30.33 25.72 -2.74
N VAL A 257 -29.42 25.92 -1.81
CA VAL A 257 -29.70 26.62 -0.55
C VAL A 257 -29.05 28.01 -0.56
N PRO A 258 -29.59 28.99 0.20
CA PRO A 258 -28.90 30.26 0.41
C PRO A 258 -27.47 30.00 0.93
N SER A 259 -26.47 30.78 0.53
CA SER A 259 -25.11 30.60 1.06
C SER A 259 -24.91 31.17 2.46
N ASP A 260 -25.80 32.08 2.86
CA ASP A 260 -25.77 32.85 4.10
C ASP A 260 -27.19 32.86 4.66
N ARG A 261 -27.31 32.60 5.97
CA ARG A 261 -28.59 32.57 6.69
C ARG A 261 -29.31 33.92 6.74
N GLU A 262 -28.59 35.03 6.57
CA GLU A 262 -29.10 36.40 6.65
C GLU A 262 -29.13 37.11 5.29
N ARG A 263 -28.32 36.70 4.30
CA ARG A 263 -28.22 37.33 2.97
C ARG A 263 -28.63 36.39 1.84
N PHE A 264 -29.92 36.42 1.51
CA PHE A 264 -30.55 35.52 0.54
C PHE A 264 -30.23 35.79 -0.95
N ASP A 265 -29.65 36.96 -1.30
CA ASP A 265 -29.70 37.50 -2.66
C ASP A 265 -28.42 37.41 -3.51
N LEU A 266 -27.27 36.93 -2.98
CA LEU A 266 -25.99 37.10 -3.70
C LEU A 266 -25.22 35.81 -4.03
N THR A 267 -25.30 34.76 -3.22
CA THR A 267 -24.62 33.48 -3.53
C THR A 267 -25.50 32.31 -3.09
N ARG A 268 -25.57 31.24 -3.91
CA ARG A 268 -26.29 30.01 -3.56
C ARG A 268 -25.30 28.87 -3.42
N LEU A 269 -25.45 28.10 -2.35
CA LEU A 269 -24.71 26.86 -2.16
C LEU A 269 -25.45 25.74 -2.89
N VAL A 270 -24.70 24.98 -3.69
CA VAL A 270 -25.21 23.79 -4.38
C VAL A 270 -24.97 22.60 -3.46
N LEU A 271 -26.05 21.94 -3.03
CA LEU A 271 -25.99 20.66 -2.31
C LEU A 271 -26.32 19.55 -3.29
N SER A 272 -25.36 18.66 -3.53
CA SER A 272 -25.59 17.46 -4.33
C SER A 272 -25.65 16.24 -3.42
N VAL A 273 -26.77 15.54 -3.46
CA VAL A 273 -26.98 14.28 -2.73
C VAL A 273 -26.91 13.15 -3.74
N ALA A 274 -26.05 12.16 -3.48
CA ALA A 274 -25.89 10.99 -4.34
C ALA A 274 -25.75 9.74 -3.47
N PRO A 275 -26.17 8.55 -3.97
CA PRO A 275 -25.94 7.31 -3.27
C PRO A 275 -24.44 7.01 -3.18
N PHE A 276 -23.98 6.53 -2.01
CA PHE A 276 -22.61 6.07 -1.81
C PHE A 276 -22.58 4.55 -1.65
N VAL A 277 -21.83 3.85 -2.52
CA VAL A 277 -21.87 2.39 -2.66
C VAL A 277 -20.56 1.75 -2.22
N ASP A 278 -20.08 2.04 -1.01
CA ASP A 278 -19.06 1.18 -0.36
C ASP A 278 -18.87 1.47 1.14
N ALA A 279 -19.93 1.33 1.94
CA ALA A 279 -19.88 1.64 3.38
C ALA A 279 -18.91 0.75 4.19
N ARG A 280 -18.39 -0.35 3.61
CA ARG A 280 -17.47 -1.26 4.31
C ARG A 280 -16.08 -0.67 4.53
N ALA A 281 -15.64 0.29 3.71
CA ALA A 281 -14.31 0.89 3.80
C ALA A 281 -14.13 1.82 5.02
N TYR A 282 -15.21 2.33 5.60
CA TYR A 282 -15.17 3.34 6.67
C TYR A 282 -15.72 2.84 8.02
N GLY A 283 -15.78 1.52 8.22
CA GLY A 283 -16.24 0.93 9.49
C GLY A 283 -17.70 1.22 9.83
N LEU A 284 -18.47 1.73 8.87
CA LEU A 284 -19.91 1.92 9.04
C LEU A 284 -20.54 0.55 8.97
N ALA A 285 -21.02 0.09 10.13
CA ALA A 285 -21.90 -1.06 10.18
C ALA A 285 -22.93 -0.88 9.08
N SER A 286 -23.20 -1.95 8.34
CA SER A 286 -24.40 -2.07 7.54
C SER A 286 -25.58 -2.08 8.51
N GLU A 287 -25.88 -0.94 9.12
CA GLU A 287 -27.18 -0.69 9.69
C GLU A 287 -28.10 -0.61 8.48
N ARG A 288 -28.66 -1.79 8.22
CA ARG A 288 -29.93 -2.02 7.57
C ARG A 288 -30.75 -0.72 7.53
N CYS A 289 -31.04 -0.25 6.32
CA CYS A 289 -32.36 0.31 6.07
C CYS A 289 -33.42 -0.69 6.57
#